data_AF-A0A7L0DQF8-F1
#
_entry.id   AF-A0A7L0DQF8-F1
#
_cell.length_a   1.000
_cell.length_b   1.000
_cell.length_c   1.000
_cell.angle_alpha   90.00
_cell.angle_beta   90.00
_cell.angle_gamma   90.00
#
_symmetry.space_group_name_H-M   'P 1'
#
loop_
_entity.id
_entity.type
_entity.pdbx_description
1 polymer ?
#
loop_
_entity_poly.entity_id
_entity_poly.type
_entity_poly.pdbx_seq_one_letter_code
_entity_poly.pdbx_strand_id
1 'polypeptide(L)'
;REDCGNRGAELLIPRDQEELDFINITFQKPGSYFWIGLFAGKGWTWVNGSCLDLSHPWAENGSCGIIREGRISSYRCRSTLQWICQKQATQL
;
A
#
# COMPACT_ATOMS: atom_id res chain seq x y z
N ARG A 1 -2.85 9.58 2.27
CA ARG A 1 -2.97 10.07 0.87
C ARG A 1 -2.53 11.53 0.76
N GLU A 2 -3.16 12.43 1.50
CA GLU A 2 -2.87 13.88 1.44
C GLU A 2 -1.40 14.22 1.77
N ASP A 3 -0.82 13.65 2.82
CA ASP A 3 0.60 13.89 3.16
C ASP A 3 1.56 13.55 2.01
N CYS A 4 1.41 12.39 1.37
CA CYS A 4 2.23 12.05 0.20
C CYS A 4 1.97 13.04 -0.95
N GLY A 5 0.70 13.39 -1.21
CA GLY A 5 0.33 14.35 -2.26
C GLY A 5 0.97 15.71 -2.07
N ASN A 6 0.99 16.23 -0.84
CA ASN A 6 1.64 17.50 -0.49
C ASN A 6 3.17 17.48 -0.69
N ARG A 7 3.76 16.28 -0.81
CA ARG A 7 5.20 16.06 -1.08
C ARG A 7 5.50 15.74 -2.55
N GLY A 8 4.51 15.86 -3.44
CA GLY A 8 4.65 15.45 -4.85
C GLY A 8 4.85 13.95 -5.01
N ALA A 9 4.28 13.15 -4.09
CA ALA A 9 4.39 11.70 -4.03
C ALA A 9 3.00 11.07 -3.96
N GLU A 10 2.94 9.75 -4.06
CA GLU A 10 1.73 8.97 -3.85
C GLU A 10 1.96 7.91 -2.76
N LEU A 11 0.89 7.31 -2.24
CA LEU A 11 1.05 6.15 -1.38
C LEU A 11 1.63 4.99 -2.20
N LEU A 12 2.45 4.15 -1.59
CA LEU A 12 3.12 3.02 -2.24
C LEU A 12 2.14 2.16 -3.07
N ILE A 13 2.47 1.92 -4.33
CA ILE A 13 1.80 1.01 -5.25
C ILE A 13 2.91 0.11 -5.80
N PRO A 14 3.13 -1.09 -5.23
CA PRO A 14 4.14 -2.01 -5.71
C PRO A 14 3.84 -2.40 -7.17
N ARG A 15 4.83 -2.25 -8.06
CA ARG A 15 4.67 -2.40 -9.51
C ARG A 15 5.09 -3.76 -10.03
N ASP A 16 6.07 -4.38 -9.40
CA ASP A 16 6.66 -5.64 -9.83
C ASP A 16 7.13 -6.48 -8.63
N GLN A 17 7.59 -7.70 -8.94
CA GLN A 17 8.05 -8.64 -7.92
C GLN A 17 9.31 -8.16 -7.21
N GLU A 18 10.19 -7.42 -7.89
CA GLU A 18 11.43 -6.91 -7.30
C GLU A 18 11.13 -5.86 -6.22
N GLU A 19 10.20 -4.94 -6.49
CA GLU A 19 9.73 -3.95 -5.54
C GLU A 19 9.01 -4.63 -4.35
N LEU A 20 8.22 -5.67 -4.61
CA LEU A 20 7.59 -6.48 -3.55
C LEU A 20 8.62 -7.20 -2.67
N ASP A 21 9.66 -7.78 -3.25
CA ASP A 21 10.72 -8.46 -2.51
C ASP A 21 11.52 -7.46 -1.66
N PHE A 22 11.79 -6.28 -2.21
CA PHE A 22 12.40 -5.18 -1.48
C PHE A 22 11.55 -4.74 -0.28
N ILE A 23 10.24 -4.57 -0.48
CA ILE A 23 9.29 -4.23 0.61
C ILE A 23 9.28 -5.32 1.67
N ASN A 24 9.23 -6.59 1.25
CA ASN A 24 9.21 -7.74 2.15
C ASN A 24 10.43 -7.71 3.07
N ILE A 25 11.63 -7.65 2.49
CA ILE A 25 12.89 -7.65 3.25
C ILE A 25 13.02 -6.38 4.11
N THR A 26 12.60 -5.22 3.61
CA THR A 26 12.73 -3.93 4.32
C THR A 26 11.79 -3.85 5.53
N PHE A 27 10.58 -4.40 5.42
CA PHE A 27 9.52 -4.25 6.42
C PHE A 27 9.11 -5.56 7.11
N GLN A 28 9.94 -6.61 7.04
CA GLN A 28 9.69 -7.92 7.68
C GLN A 28 9.67 -7.90 9.22
N LYS A 29 10.09 -6.81 9.87
CA LYS A 29 10.17 -6.76 11.33
C LYS A 29 8.77 -6.90 11.97
N PRO A 30 8.59 -7.77 12.99
CA PRO A 30 7.34 -7.88 13.73
C PRO A 30 6.87 -6.52 14.24
N GLY A 31 5.56 -6.27 14.15
CA GLY A 31 4.99 -4.99 14.57
C GLY A 31 5.08 -3.86 13.54
N SER A 32 5.60 -4.12 12.34
CA SER A 32 5.65 -3.14 11.24
C SER A 32 4.31 -3.09 10.49
N TYR A 33 3.64 -1.94 10.54
CA TYR A 33 2.34 -1.71 9.91
C TYR A 33 2.34 -0.38 9.16
N PHE A 34 2.22 -0.42 7.84
CA PHE A 34 2.26 0.77 7.00
C PHE A 34 1.11 0.81 6.01
N TRP A 35 0.42 1.95 5.92
CA TRP A 35 -0.54 2.20 4.85
C TRP A 35 0.14 2.23 3.49
N ILE A 36 -0.51 1.59 2.51
CA ILE A 36 -0.17 1.64 1.09
C ILE A 36 -1.34 2.16 0.27
N GLY A 37 -1.13 2.36 -1.03
CA GLY A 37 -2.10 2.94 -1.95
C GLY A 37 -3.23 2.01 -2.34
N LEU A 38 -3.66 1.08 -1.49
CA LEU A 38 -4.67 0.05 -1.79
C LEU A 38 -5.93 0.27 -0.94
N PHE A 39 -7.11 0.21 -1.55
CA PHE A 39 -8.40 0.33 -0.84
C PHE A 39 -9.46 -0.61 -1.42
N ALA A 40 -10.37 -1.09 -0.56
CA ALA A 40 -11.46 -1.97 -0.92
C ALA A 40 -12.79 -1.19 -0.93
N GLY A 41 -13.31 -0.94 -2.15
CA GLY A 41 -14.68 -0.48 -2.37
C GLY A 41 -15.57 -1.66 -2.80
N LYS A 42 -15.86 -1.75 -4.10
CA LYS A 42 -16.49 -2.93 -4.73
C LYS A 42 -15.49 -4.05 -5.07
N GLY A 43 -14.23 -3.84 -4.73
CA GLY A 43 -13.07 -4.67 -5.03
C GLY A 43 -11.80 -3.91 -4.67
N TRP A 44 -10.64 -4.55 -4.81
CA TRP A 44 -9.36 -3.93 -4.55
C TRP A 44 -8.96 -2.96 -5.67
N THR A 45 -8.69 -1.72 -5.31
CA THR A 45 -8.28 -0.67 -6.24
C THR A 45 -7.09 0.09 -5.67
N TRP A 46 -6.13 0.39 -6.55
CA TRP A 46 -4.98 1.22 -6.23
C TRP A 46 -5.34 2.72 -6.34
N VAL A 47 -4.63 3.60 -5.65
CA VAL A 47 -4.89 5.05 -5.68
C VAL A 47 -4.65 5.71 -7.05
N ASN A 48 -3.96 5.02 -7.97
CA ASN A 48 -3.82 5.42 -9.38
C ASN A 48 -4.99 4.97 -10.27
N GLY A 49 -5.97 4.26 -9.71
CA GLY A 49 -7.16 3.78 -10.41
C GLY A 49 -7.03 2.39 -11.04
N SER A 50 -5.87 1.74 -10.99
CA SER A 50 -5.76 0.36 -11.46
C SER A 50 -6.45 -0.61 -10.50
N CYS A 51 -7.16 -1.59 -11.05
CA CYS A 51 -7.71 -2.67 -10.27
C CYS A 51 -6.60 -3.67 -9.95
N LEU A 52 -6.56 -4.15 -8.70
CA LEU A 52 -5.71 -5.27 -8.36
C LEU A 52 -6.48 -6.54 -8.76
N ASP A 53 -6.04 -7.20 -9.83
CA ASP A 53 -6.61 -8.47 -10.28
C ASP A 53 -6.16 -9.60 -9.35
N LEU A 54 -6.67 -9.53 -8.13
CA LEU A 54 -6.51 -10.56 -7.13
C LEU A 54 -7.90 -11.05 -6.81
N SER A 55 -8.13 -12.32 -7.14
CA SER A 55 -9.20 -13.17 -6.64
C SER A 55 -9.10 -13.40 -5.11
N HIS A 56 -8.66 -12.39 -4.35
CA HIS A 56 -8.48 -12.46 -2.92
C HIS A 56 -9.79 -12.11 -2.19
N PRO A 57 -10.43 -13.08 -1.53
CA PRO A 57 -11.79 -12.95 -0.99
C PRO A 57 -11.90 -12.10 0.29
N TRP A 58 -10.84 -11.41 0.71
CA TRP A 58 -10.77 -10.60 1.94
C TRP A 58 -10.94 -9.09 1.68
N ALA A 59 -11.45 -8.70 0.52
CA ALA A 59 -11.89 -7.33 0.23
C ALA A 59 -13.20 -7.04 0.97
N GLU A 60 -13.14 -6.91 2.29
CA GLU A 60 -14.28 -6.36 3.04
C GLU A 60 -14.43 -4.87 2.69
N ASN A 61 -15.61 -4.50 2.24
CA ASN A 61 -15.93 -3.12 1.86
C ASN A 61 -15.57 -2.15 3.01
N GLY A 62 -14.77 -1.12 2.72
CA GLY A 62 -14.27 -0.18 3.73
C GLY A 62 -12.95 -0.58 4.39
N SER A 63 -12.27 -1.62 3.87
CA SER A 63 -10.89 -1.96 4.24
C SER A 63 -9.87 -1.22 3.38
N CYS A 64 -8.69 -0.98 3.96
CA CYS A 64 -7.53 -0.40 3.28
C CYS A 64 -6.39 -1.40 3.34
N GLY A 65 -5.50 -1.38 2.34
CA GLY A 65 -4.33 -2.23 2.31
C GLY A 65 -3.18 -1.66 3.13
N ILE A 66 -2.46 -2.55 3.79
CA ILE A 66 -1.25 -2.26 4.54
C ILE A 66 -0.12 -3.22 4.14
N ILE A 67 1.12 -2.83 4.41
CA ILE A 67 2.21 -3.77 4.64
C ILE A 67 2.20 -4.15 6.12
N ARG A 68 1.99 -5.44 6.40
CA ARG A 68 2.12 -6.07 7.71
C ARG A 68 3.27 -7.04 7.64
N GLU A 69 4.37 -6.74 8.34
CA GLU A 69 5.51 -7.66 8.46
C GLU A 69 6.00 -8.12 7.07
N GLY A 70 6.16 -7.15 6.15
CA GLY A 70 6.64 -7.38 4.78
C GLY A 70 5.57 -7.87 3.79
N ARG A 71 4.34 -8.15 4.23
CA ARG A 71 3.27 -8.71 3.37
C ARG A 71 2.10 -7.76 3.22
N ILE A 72 1.48 -7.75 2.03
CA ILE A 72 0.23 -7.03 1.81
C ILE A 72 -0.90 -7.70 2.60
N SER A 73 -1.66 -6.91 3.36
CA SER A 73 -2.81 -7.35 4.14
C SER A 73 -3.89 -6.27 4.18
N SER A 74 -5.09 -6.61 4.65
CA SER A 74 -6.19 -5.65 4.87
C SER A 74 -6.21 -5.13 6.31
N TYR A 75 -6.65 -3.88 6.48
CA TYR A 75 -6.83 -3.25 7.78
C TYR A 75 -7.94 -2.19 7.75
N ARG A 76 -8.45 -1.81 8.92
CA ARG A 76 -9.53 -0.81 9.04
C ARG A 76 -9.03 0.57 8.64
N CYS A 77 -9.56 1.16 7.57
CA CYS A 77 -9.08 2.45 7.02
C CYS A 77 -9.00 3.61 8.03
N ARG A 78 -9.81 3.57 9.10
CA ARG A 78 -9.86 4.63 10.12
C ARG A 78 -8.80 4.49 11.23
N SER A 79 -7.95 3.48 11.15
CA SER A 79 -6.88 3.27 12.14
C SER A 79 -5.69 4.21 11.90
N THR A 80 -5.02 4.58 12.98
CA THR A 80 -3.81 5.40 12.95
C THR A 80 -2.59 4.51 12.78
N LEU A 81 -1.99 4.50 11.59
CA LEU A 81 -0.75 3.80 11.26
C LEU A 81 0.20 4.76 10.55
N GLN A 82 1.49 4.39 10.48
CA GLN A 82 2.45 5.05 9.60
C GLN A 82 2.13 4.71 8.13
N TRP A 83 2.73 5.42 7.18
CA TRP A 83 2.49 5.24 5.75
C TRP A 83 3.79 5.33 4.95
N ILE A 84 3.79 4.70 3.78
CA ILE A 84 4.92 4.75 2.85
C ILE A 84 4.50 5.58 1.63
N CYS A 85 5.28 6.62 1.33
CA CYS A 85 5.14 7.40 0.11
C CYS A 85 6.16 6.95 -0.93
N GLN A 86 5.75 6.85 -2.19
CA GLN A 86 6.63 6.62 -3.34
C GLN A 86 6.59 7.82 -4.28
N LYS A 87 7.73 8.10 -4.92
CA LYS A 87 7.86 9.08 -6.01
C LYS A 87 8.91 8.58 -6.99
N GLN A 88 8.86 9.06 -8.22
CA GLN A 88 9.93 8.74 -9.17
C GLN A 88 11.26 9.35 -8.70
N ALA A 89 12.34 8.59 -8.87
CA ALA A 89 13.68 9.10 -8.67
C ALA A 89 14.01 10.06 -9.80
N THR A 90 14.25 11.33 -9.48
CA THR A 90 14.79 12.28 -10.45
C THR A 90 16.27 11.98 -10.62
N GLN A 91 16.74 11.80 -11.87
CA GLN A 91 18.17 11.85 -12.15
C GLN A 91 18.65 13.28 -11.87
N LEU A 92 19.63 13.42 -10.96
CA LEU A 92 20.32 14.68 -10.68
C LEU A 92 21.24 15.06 -11.85
#